data_AF-A0A1I2EZ02-F1
#
_entry.id   AF-A0A1I2EZ02-F1
#
_cell.length_a   1.000
_cell.length_b   1.000
_cell.length_c   1.000
_cell.angle_alpha   90.00
_cell.angle_beta   90.00
_cell.angle_gamma   90.00
#
_symmetry.space_group_name_H-M   'P 1'
#
loop_
_entity.id
_entity.type
_entity.pdbx_description
1 polymer ?
#
loop_
_entity_poly.entity_id
_entity_poly.type
_entity_poly.pdbx_seq_one_letter_code
_entity_poly.pdbx_strand_id
1 'polypeptide(L)' 'MRDDFEVLGLKVLPFTAEEAELAGRLCQQTRHAGLSLGDRACLSVGIQLQAPVLTADQIWATLDLPVTVRCIR' A
#
# COMPACT_ATOMS: atom_id res chain seq x y z
N MET A 1 -9.34 -0.36 -19.04
CA MET A 1 -8.37 -0.46 -17.93
C MET A 1 -9.05 -0.82 -16.61
N ARG A 2 -9.98 0.00 -16.08
CA ARG A 2 -10.73 -0.41 -14.87
C ARG A 2 -11.57 -1.67 -15.13
N ASP A 3 -12.31 -1.69 -16.22
CA ASP A 3 -13.17 -2.82 -16.62
C ASP A 3 -12.37 -4.13 -16.77
N ASP A 4 -11.14 -4.04 -17.27
CA ASP A 4 -10.25 -5.20 -17.43
C ASP A 4 -9.91 -5.86 -16.08
N PHE A 5 -9.74 -5.06 -15.03
CA PHE A 5 -9.51 -5.57 -13.67
C PHE A 5 -10.79 -6.15 -13.06
N GLU A 6 -11.94 -5.54 -13.31
CA GLU A 6 -13.24 -6.00 -12.80
C GLU A 6 -13.62 -7.37 -13.37
N VAL A 7 -13.32 -7.64 -14.65
CA VAL A 7 -13.52 -8.97 -15.27
C VAL A 7 -12.69 -10.06 -14.59
N LEU A 8 -11.52 -9.71 -14.03
CA LEU A 8 -10.68 -10.63 -13.25
C LEU A 8 -11.15 -10.78 -11.79
N GLY A 9 -12.26 -10.14 -11.41
CA GLY A 9 -12.79 -10.16 -10.05
C GLY A 9 -12.09 -9.20 -9.10
N LEU A 10 -11.28 -8.27 -9.60
CA LEU A 10 -10.61 -7.26 -8.79
C LEU A 10 -11.50 -6.02 -8.62
N LYS A 11 -11.37 -5.35 -7.47
CA LYS A 11 -12.07 -4.09 -7.19
C LYS A 11 -11.09 -2.94 -7.26
N VAL A 12 -11.38 -1.93 -8.08
CA VAL A 12 -10.59 -0.68 -8.14
C VAL A 12 -11.23 0.35 -7.23
N LEU A 13 -10.54 0.70 -6.16
CA LEU A 13 -11.02 1.67 -5.17
C LEU A 13 -10.45 3.08 -5.45
N PRO A 14 -11.19 4.15 -5.12
CA PRO A 14 -10.63 5.50 -5.16
C PRO A 14 -9.59 5.68 -4.05
N PHE A 15 -8.55 6.48 -4.31
CA PHE A 15 -7.63 6.94 -3.27
C PHE A 15 -8.20 8.17 -2.58
N THR A 16 -8.60 8.01 -1.32
CA THR A 16 -9.30 9.03 -0.54
C THR A 16 -8.33 10.04 0.08
N ALA A 17 -8.86 11.18 0.51
CA ALA A 17 -8.07 12.19 1.23
C ALA A 17 -7.46 11.63 2.52
N GLU A 18 -8.19 10.78 3.24
CA GLU A 18 -7.70 10.15 4.48
C GLU A 18 -6.52 9.21 4.22
N GLU A 19 -6.60 8.41 3.15
CA GLU A 19 -5.50 7.53 2.72
C GLU A 19 -4.30 8.35 2.22
N ALA A 20 -4.52 9.50 1.59
CA ALA A 20 -3.48 10.43 1.15
C ALA A 20 -2.75 11.07 2.32
N GLU A 21 -3.46 11.54 3.34
CA GLU A 21 -2.86 12.06 4.56
C GLU A 21 -2.06 10.98 5.30
N LEU A 22 -2.61 9.77 5.39
CA LEU A 22 -1.91 8.65 6.00
C LEU A 22 -0.64 8.29 5.23
N ALA A 23 -0.69 8.24 3.89
CA ALA A 23 0.50 8.05 3.06
C ALA A 23 1.55 9.14 3.29
N GLY A 24 1.13 10.40 3.48
CA GLY A 24 2.01 11.51 3.86
C GLY A 24 2.70 11.28 5.21
N ARG A 25 1.95 10.83 6.23
CA ARG A 25 2.49 10.51 7.57
C ARG A 25 3.51 9.37 7.54
N LEU A 26 3.30 8.38 6.67
CA LEU A 26 4.24 7.26 6.49
C LEU A 26 5.61 7.70 5.94
N CYS A 27 5.73 8.90 5.35
CA CYS A 27 6.98 9.38 4.77
C CYS A 27 8.15 9.35 5.76
N GLN A 28 7.95 9.82 6.99
CA GLN A 28 9.01 9.82 8.00
C GLN A 28 9.41 8.40 8.43
N GLN A 29 8.43 7.50 8.55
CA GLN A 29 8.66 6.12 8.99
C GLN A 29 9.36 5.29 7.91
N THR A 30 9.10 5.56 6.63
CA THR A 30 9.62 4.73 5.53
C THR A 30 10.75 5.37 4.72
N ARG A 31 11.19 6.59 5.08
CA ARG A 31 12.25 7.32 4.36
C ARG A 31 13.55 6.53 4.24
N HIS A 32 13.92 5.81 5.30
CA HIS A 32 15.14 5.00 5.35
C HIS A 32 15.09 3.80 4.40
N ALA A 33 13.90 3.33 4.05
CA ALA A 33 13.67 2.23 3.12
C ALA A 33 13.45 2.70 1.68
N GLY A 34 13.53 4.01 1.41
CA GLY A 34 13.46 4.55 0.05
C GLY A 34 12.09 4.48 -0.63
N LEU A 35 11.02 4.22 0.12
CA LEU A 35 9.67 4.05 -0.44
C LEU A 35 9.20 5.30 -1.21
N SER A 36 8.59 5.05 -2.36
CA SER A 36 7.93 6.04 -3.21
C SER A 36 6.61 6.54 -2.60
N LEU A 37 6.01 7.57 -3.21
CA LEU A 37 4.64 7.97 -2.84
C LEU A 37 3.62 6.86 -3.14
N GLY A 38 3.78 6.16 -4.28
CA GLY A 38 2.91 5.05 -4.66
C GLY A 38 2.95 3.91 -3.64
N ASP A 39 4.15 3.60 -3.14
CA ASP A 39 4.35 2.56 -2.12
C ASP A 39 3.61 2.90 -0.83
N ARG A 40 3.75 4.15 -0.40
CA ARG A 40 3.05 4.66 0.79
C ARG A 40 1.53 4.71 0.60
N ALA A 41 1.05 4.99 -0.61
CA ALA A 41 -0.37 4.93 -0.93
C ALA A 41 -0.92 3.49 -0.85
N CYS A 42 -0.18 2.49 -1.36
CA CYS A 42 -0.56 1.09 -1.22
C CYS A 42 -0.62 0.66 0.25
N LEU A 43 0.38 1.06 1.05
CA LEU A 43 0.42 0.77 2.48
C LEU A 43 -0.72 1.46 3.24
N SER A 44 -1.01 2.73 2.93
CA SER A 44 -2.08 3.47 3.62
C SER A 44 -3.47 2.89 3.35
N VAL A 45 -3.74 2.47 2.11
CA VAL A 45 -4.97 1.75 1.75
C VAL A 45 -5.05 0.41 2.49
N GLY A 46 -3.96 -0.36 2.56
CA GLY A 46 -3.93 -1.63 3.30
C GLY A 46 -4.20 -1.47 4.80
N ILE A 47 -3.68 -0.41 5.42
CA ILE A 47 -3.96 -0.05 6.81
C ILE A 47 -5.47 0.24 6.98
N GLN A 48 -6.04 1.09 6.13
CA GLN A 48 -7.45 1.49 6.21
C GLN A 48 -8.42 0.33 5.98
N LEU A 49 -8.12 -0.53 5.01
CA LEU A 49 -8.92 -1.72 4.71
C LEU A 49 -8.67 -2.88 5.70
N GLN A 50 -7.70 -2.75 6.60
CA GLN A 50 -7.24 -3.82 7.48
C GLN A 50 -6.89 -5.10 6.69
N ALA A 51 -6.30 -4.93 5.51
CA ALA A 51 -6.03 -5.98 4.55
C ALA A 51 -4.52 -6.14 4.33
N PRO A 52 -4.04 -7.37 4.05
CA PRO A 52 -2.63 -7.58 3.74
C PRO A 52 -2.26 -6.92 2.41
N VAL A 53 -1.09 -6.30 2.38
CA VAL A 53 -0.53 -5.68 1.17
C VAL A 53 0.44 -6.64 0.51
N LEU A 54 0.23 -6.90 -0.78
CA LEU A 54 1.10 -7.78 -1.57
C LEU A 54 2.15 -6.94 -2.30
N THR A 55 3.40 -7.37 -2.31
CA THR A 55 4.48 -6.71 -3.02
C THR A 55 5.55 -7.69 -3.49
N ALA A 56 6.28 -7.34 -4.54
CA ALA A 56 7.49 -8.05 -4.95
C ALA A 56 8.77 -7.42 -4.36
N ASP A 57 8.63 -6.30 -3.64
CA ASP A 57 9.74 -5.61 -2.98
C ASP A 57 9.88 -6.09 -1.53
N GLN A 58 10.98 -6.79 -1.27
CA GLN A 58 11.26 -7.40 0.03
C GLN A 58 11.48 -6.35 1.12
N ILE A 59 11.88 -5.11 0.78
CA ILE A 59 12.16 -4.09 1.80
C ILE A 59 10.91 -3.68 2.58
N TRP A 60 9.72 -3.83 1.99
CA TRP A 60 8.47 -3.50 2.68
C TRP A 60 8.20 -4.46 3.85
N ALA A 61 8.64 -5.71 3.75
CA ALA A 61 8.44 -6.72 4.80
C ALA A 61 9.30 -6.46 6.04
N THR A 62 10.29 -5.57 5.97
CA THR A 62 11.12 -5.19 7.12
C THR A 62 10.59 -3.97 7.86
N LEU A 63 9.51 -3.36 7.37
CA LEU A 63 8.93 -2.15 7.96
C LEU A 63 8.05 -2.50 9.16
N ASP A 64 8.24 -1.79 10.27
CA ASP A 64 7.37 -1.89 11.45
C ASP A 64 6.15 -0.98 11.26
N LEU A 65 5.15 -1.50 10.53
CA LEU A 65 3.92 -0.78 10.20
C LEU A 65 2.69 -1.54 10.69
N PRO A 66 1.57 -0.85 10.97
CA PRO A 66 0.32 -1.49 11.42
C PRO A 66 -0.45 -2.16 10.26
N VAL A 67 0.25 -2.83 9.35
CA VAL A 67 -0.34 -3.59 8.23
C VAL A 67 0.52 -4.80 7.92
N THR A 68 -0.13 -5.93 7.63
CA THR A 68 0.59 -7.13 7.19
C THR A 68 1.09 -6.93 5.76
N VAL A 69 2.40 -7.04 5.55
CA VAL A 69 3.00 -7.08 4.21
C VAL A 69 3.33 -8.54 3.84
N ARG A 70 2.98 -8.97 2.64
CA ARG A 70 3.33 -10.29 2.10
C ARG A 70 4.14 -10.14 0.82
N CYS A 71 5.37 -10.64 0.84
CA CYS A 71 6.19 -10.72 -0.36
C CYS A 71 5.71 -11.87 -1.25
N ILE A 72 5.55 -11.61 -2.55
CA ILE A 72 5.10 -12.61 -3.55
C ILE A 72 6.20 -12.99 -4.56
N ARG A 73 7.45 -12.64 -4.24
CA ARG A 73 8.65 -12.98 -5.02
C ARG A 73 9.62 -13.78 -4.18
#